data_AF-D6CVS6-F1
#
_entry.id   AF-D6CVS6-F1
#
_cell.length_a   1.000
_cell.length_b   1.000
_cell.length_c   1.000
_cell.angle_alpha   90.00
_cell.angle_beta   90.00
_cell.angle_gamma   90.00
#
_symmetry.space_group_name_H-M   'P 1'
#
loop_
_entity.id
_entity.type
_entity.pdbx_description
1 polymer ?
#
loop_
_entity_poly.entity_id
_entity_poly.type
_entity_poly.pdbx_seq_one_letter_code
_entity_poly.pdbx_strand_id
1 'polypeptide(L)' 'MENDDEATARRRWAGEQATANCKIEGFEPSARFLEQSERIVRGEITPEQAIEEIKARIRERHANNGNRK' A
#
# COMPACT_ATOMS: atom_id res chain seq x y z
N MET A 1 8.05 -20.86 17.88
CA MET A 1 8.41 -19.82 16.90
C MET A 1 7.46 -19.93 15.71
N GLU A 2 6.15 -19.98 15.97
CA GLU A 2 5.09 -20.38 15.01
C GLU A 2 4.14 -19.23 14.62
N ASN A 3 4.25 -18.05 15.26
CA ASN A 3 3.28 -16.96 15.09
C ASN A 3 3.57 -15.99 13.91
N ASP A 4 4.84 -15.85 13.53
CA ASP A 4 5.22 -14.87 12.48
C ASP A 4 4.82 -15.33 11.07
N ASP A 5 4.85 -16.64 10.83
CA ASP A 5 4.47 -17.22 9.54
C ASP A 5 2.95 -17.12 9.29
N GLU A 6 2.13 -17.36 10.31
CA GLU A 6 0.67 -17.29 10.18
C GLU A 6 0.19 -15.83 9.97
N ALA A 7 0.78 -14.87 10.70
CA ALA A 7 0.47 -13.46 10.51
C ALA A 7 0.85 -12.97 9.11
N THR A 8 2.02 -13.40 8.62
CA THR A 8 2.50 -13.06 7.27
C THR A 8 1.62 -13.68 6.19
N ALA A 9 1.20 -14.94 6.36
CA ALA A 9 0.30 -15.62 5.45
C ALA A 9 -1.07 -14.91 5.36
N ARG A 10 -1.64 -14.49 6.50
CA ARG A 10 -2.89 -13.71 6.53
C ARG A 10 -2.76 -12.38 5.79
N ARG A 11 -1.67 -11.65 6.00
CA ARG A 11 -1.42 -10.38 5.30
C ARG A 11 -1.26 -10.58 3.79
N ARG A 12 -0.53 -11.63 3.38
CA ARG A 12 -0.35 -11.97 1.96
C ARG A 12 -1.70 -12.25 1.29
N TRP A 13 -2.52 -13.10 1.90
CA TRP A 13 -3.84 -13.41 1.38
C TRP A 13 -4.72 -12.14 1.26
N ALA A 14 -4.72 -11.27 2.27
CA ALA A 14 -5.45 -10.00 2.20
C ALA A 14 -4.96 -9.09 1.06
N GLY A 15 -3.64 -9.03 0.83
CA GLY A 15 -3.06 -8.26 -0.29
C GLY A 15 -3.42 -8.81 -1.67
N GLU A 16 -3.47 -10.13 -1.82
CA GLU A 16 -3.92 -10.81 -3.04
C GLU A 16 -5.40 -10.50 -3.33
N GLN A 17 -6.27 -10.58 -2.32
CA GLN A 17 -7.69 -10.24 -2.46
C GLN A 17 -7.89 -8.76 -2.85
N ALA A 18 -7.14 -7.85 -2.23
CA ALA A 18 -7.20 -6.42 -2.57
C ALA A 18 -6.80 -6.17 -4.03
N THR A 19 -5.73 -6.85 -4.49
CA THR A 19 -5.27 -6.77 -5.88
C THR A 19 -6.29 -7.35 -6.86
N ALA A 20 -6.89 -8.48 -6.52
CA ALA A 20 -7.94 -9.10 -7.32
C ALA A 20 -9.17 -8.18 -7.45
N ASN A 21 -9.60 -7.55 -6.36
CA ASN A 21 -10.72 -6.61 -6.35
C ASN A 21 -10.44 -5.39 -7.26
N CYS A 22 -9.22 -4.83 -7.22
CA CYS A 22 -8.86 -3.75 -8.15
C CYS A 22 -9.01 -4.18 -9.61
N LYS A 23 -8.53 -5.38 -9.96
CA LYS A 23 -8.60 -5.91 -11.33
C LYS A 23 -10.02 -6.21 -11.78
N ILE A 24 -10.88 -6.72 -10.89
CA ILE A 24 -12.31 -6.96 -11.17
C ILE A 24 -13.00 -5.65 -11.55
N GLU A 25 -12.68 -4.56 -10.85
CA GLU A 25 -13.20 -3.21 -11.11
C GLU A 25 -12.53 -2.53 -12.32
N GLY A 26 -11.62 -3.21 -13.03
CA GLY A 26 -10.92 -2.68 -14.20
C GLY A 26 -9.77 -1.73 -13.87
N PHE A 27 -9.32 -1.67 -12.62
CA PHE A 27 -8.18 -0.86 -12.19
C PHE A 27 -6.92 -1.72 -12.05
N GLU A 28 -5.85 -1.33 -12.74
CA GLU A 28 -4.53 -1.92 -12.51
C GLU A 28 -3.84 -1.19 -11.34
N PRO A 29 -3.45 -1.89 -10.26
CA PRO A 29 -2.71 -1.26 -9.17
C PRO A 29 -1.37 -0.72 -9.64
N SER A 30 -1.02 0.48 -9.18
CA SER A 30 0.30 1.04 -9.49
C SER A 30 1.43 0.21 -8.87
N ALA A 31 2.62 0.20 -9.49
CA ALA A 31 3.81 -0.47 -8.95
C ALA A 31 4.13 -0.06 -7.50
N ARG A 32 3.93 1.22 -7.16
CA ARG A 32 4.14 1.74 -5.80
C ARG A 32 3.11 1.21 -4.79
N PHE A 33 1.87 0.98 -5.21
CA PHE A 33 0.88 0.34 -4.34
C PHE A 33 1.30 -1.09 -4.02
N LEU A 34 1.72 -1.85 -5.04
CA LEU A 34 2.21 -3.22 -4.86
C LEU A 34 3.43 -3.29 -3.94
N GLU A 35 4.38 -2.35 -4.09
CA GLU A 35 5.54 -2.23 -3.21
C GLU A 35 5.14 -1.96 -1.75
N GLN A 36 4.23 -1.02 -1.50
CA GLN A 36 3.74 -0.74 -0.14
C GLN A 36 2.98 -1.93 0.45
N SER A 37 2.17 -2.63 -0.35
CA SER A 37 1.50 -3.86 0.08
C SER A 37 2.47 -4.95 0.50
N GLU A 38 3.57 -5.14 -0.23
CA GLU A 38 4.60 -6.13 0.12
C GLU A 38 5.32 -5.77 1.44
N ARG A 39 5.61 -4.48 1.66
CA ARG A 39 6.18 -4.00 2.94
C ARG A 39 5.24 -4.28 4.12
N ILE A 40 3.92 -4.15 3.93
CA ILE A 40 2.91 -4.52 4.95
C ILE A 40 2.92 -6.03 5.19
N VAL A 41 2.98 -6.85 4.13
CA VAL A 41 3.03 -8.32 4.25
C VAL A 41 4.22 -8.75 5.11
N ARG A 42 5.40 -8.18 4.84
CA ARG A 42 6.63 -8.43 5.59
C ARG A 42 6.63 -7.86 7.01
N GLY A 43 5.63 -7.05 7.36
CA GLY A 43 5.54 -6.39 8.67
C GLY A 43 6.54 -5.24 8.83
N GLU A 44 7.11 -4.72 7.74
CA GLU A 44 8.04 -3.59 7.77
C GLU A 44 7.33 -2.26 8.05
N ILE A 45 6.07 -2.14 7.61
CA ILE A 45 5.20 -1.00 7.87
C ILE A 45 3.77 -1.45 8.22
N THR A 46 3.04 -0.61 8.94
CA THR A 46 1.61 -0.80 9.15
C THR A 46 0.79 -0.18 8.01
N PRO A 47 -0.48 -0.60 7.81
CA PRO A 47 -1.38 0.06 6.86
C PRO A 47 -1.55 1.56 7.11
N GLU A 48 -1.57 1.99 8.38
CA GLU A 48 -1.69 3.41 8.77
C GLU A 48 -0.47 4.21 8.33
N GLN A 49 0.73 3.64 8.51
CA GLN A 49 1.97 4.26 8.04
C GLN A 49 1.97 4.42 6.52
N ALA A 50 1.53 3.40 5.77
CA ALA A 50 1.40 3.48 4.31
C ALA A 50 0.41 4.58 3.88
N ILE A 51 -0.72 4.73 4.60
CA ILE A 51 -1.70 5.79 4.35
C ILE A 51 -1.11 7.18 4.60
N GLU A 52 -0.36 7.37 5.70
CA GLU A 52 0.28 8.66 6.00
C GLU A 52 1.36 9.02 4.97
N GLU A 53 2.15 8.05 4.49
CA GLU A 53 3.09 8.25 3.37
C GLU A 53 2.36 8.73 2.10
N ILE A 54 1.22 8.12 1.76
CA ILE A 54 0.41 8.51 0.60
C ILE A 54 -0.12 9.94 0.77
N LYS A 55 -0.68 10.26 1.95
CA LYS A 55 -1.19 11.61 2.26
C LYS A 55 -0.10 12.67 2.21
N ALA A 56 1.09 12.37 2.74
CA ALA A 56 2.23 13.28 2.69
C ALA A 56 2.61 13.60 1.24
N ARG A 57 2.70 12.58 0.39
CA ARG A 57 3.02 12.75 -1.04
C ARG A 57 1.97 13.56 -1.80
N ILE A 58 0.69 13.33 -1.51
CA ILE A 58 -0.40 14.12 -2.10
C ILE A 58 -0.23 15.60 -1.72
N ARG A 59 0.01 15.88 -0.43
CA ARG A 59 0.27 17.25 0.07
C ARG A 59 1.46 17.90 -0.63
N GLU A 60 2.59 17.20 -0.76
CA GLU A 60 3.79 17.70 -1.45
C GLU A 60 3.51 18.01 -2.93
N ARG A 61 2.76 17.14 -3.62
CA ARG A 61 2.38 17.36 -5.02
C ARG A 61 1.51 18.61 -5.18
N HIS A 62 0.56 18.82 -4.27
CA HIS A 62 -0.28 20.03 -4.27
C HIS A 62 0.54 21.30 -3.98
N ALA A 63 1.44 21.26 -3.01
CA ALA A 63 2.33 22.37 -2.68
C ALA A 63 3.23 22.75 -3.87
N ASN A 64 3.86 21.77 -4.51
CA ASN A 64 4.74 22.00 -5.66
C ASN A 64 4.01 22.46 -6.92
N ASN A 65 2.73 22.10 -7.10
CA ASN A 65 1.91 22.62 -8.20
C ASN A 65 1.38 24.02 -7.94
N GLY A 66 1.13 24.38 -6.66
CA GLY A 66 0.75 25.74 -6.28
C GLY A 66 1.88 26.75 -6.44
N ASN A 67 3.12 26.32 -6.22
CA ASN A 67 4.33 27.15 -6.31
C ASN A 67 4.86 27.39 -7.75
N ARG A 68 4.13 26.91 -8.77
CA ARG A 68 4.47 27.03 -10.20
C ARG A 68 3.63 28.10 -10.94
N LYS A 69 2.87 28.92 -10.20
CA LYS A 69 2.09 30.04 -10.74
C LYS A 69 2.74 31.38 -10.39
#